data_AF-A0A644YLV0-F1
#
_entry.id   AF-A0A644YLV0-F1
#
_cell.length_a   1.000
_cell.length_b   1.000
_cell.length_c   1.000
_cell.angle_alpha   90.00
_cell.angle_beta   90.00
_cell.angle_gamma   90.00
#
_symmetry.space_group_name_H-M   'P 1'
#
loop_
_entity.id
_entity.type
_entity.pdbx_description
1 polymer ?
#
loop_
_entity_poly.entity_id
_entity_poly.type
_entity_poly.pdbx_seq_one_letter_code
_entity_poly.pdbx_strand_id
1 'polypeptide(L)'
;MTADLVSDEQFALAAKRFPIHTPATKEEYYYRCLFASHFPSESAARCVPREDSVACSTAIALEWDLAFRKMNEPSGRAVAGVHDDAYAQNA
;
A
#
# COMPACT_ATOMS: atom_id res chain seq x y z
N MET A 1 8.97 3.74 9.01
CA MET A 1 7.87 3.06 8.28
C MET A 1 8.30 2.68 6.88
N THR A 2 7.66 1.70 6.23
CA THR A 2 8.02 1.28 4.86
C THR A 2 7.89 2.42 3.84
N ALA A 3 6.95 3.34 4.05
CA ALA A 3 6.83 4.57 3.26
C ALA A 3 8.09 5.45 3.29
N ASP A 4 8.85 5.45 4.38
CA ASP A 4 10.08 6.25 4.51
C ASP A 4 11.24 5.69 3.68
N LEU A 5 11.12 4.44 3.22
CA LEU A 5 12.08 3.79 2.33
C LEU A 5 11.86 4.17 0.86
N VAL A 6 10.85 4.98 0.56
CA VAL A 6 10.48 5.42 -0.80
C VAL A 6 10.51 6.95 -0.86
N SER A 7 11.38 7.49 -1.72
CA SER A 7 11.45 8.93 -1.92
C SER A 7 10.24 9.45 -2.70
N ASP A 8 9.92 10.74 -2.54
CA ASP A 8 8.84 11.39 -3.30
C ASP A 8 9.10 11.33 -4.81
N GLU A 9 10.36 11.46 -5.22
CA GLU A 9 10.79 11.36 -6.62
C GLU A 9 10.55 9.96 -7.20
N GLN A 10 10.86 8.91 -6.43
CA GLN A 10 10.58 7.53 -6.83
C GLN A 10 9.09 7.31 -6.99
N PHE A 11 8.30 7.81 -6.04
CA PHE A 11 6.84 7.64 -6.06
C PHE A 11 6.16 8.47 -7.15
N ALA A 12 6.66 9.67 -7.46
CA ALA A 12 6.17 10.49 -8.57
C ALA A 12 6.27 9.77 -9.93
N LEU A 13 7.20 8.83 -10.05
CA LEU A 13 7.40 8.01 -11.25
C LEU A 13 6.70 6.63 -11.18
N ALA A 14 5.85 6.38 -10.18
CA ALA A 14 5.22 5.09 -9.96
C ALA A 14 4.41 4.59 -11.17
N ALA A 15 3.60 5.44 -11.79
CA ALA A 15 2.81 5.07 -12.97
C ALA A 15 3.68 4.72 -14.18
N LYS A 16 4.86 5.33 -14.30
CA LYS A 16 5.82 5.03 -15.36
C LYS A 16 6.56 3.71 -15.10
N ARG A 17 6.94 3.45 -13.85
CA ARG A 17 7.69 2.24 -13.45
C ARG A 17 6.80 1.00 -13.37
N PHE A 18 5.59 1.15 -12.85
CA PHE A 18 4.64 0.07 -12.59
C PHE A 18 3.28 0.38 -13.25
N PRO A 19 3.18 0.33 -14.59
CA PRO A 19 1.96 0.71 -15.30
C PRO A 19 0.78 -0.26 -15.09
N ILE A 20 1.07 -1.51 -14.72
CA ILE A 20 0.07 -2.52 -14.38
C ILE A 20 -0.18 -2.43 -12.87
N HIS A 21 -1.42 -2.19 -12.45
CA HIS A 21 -1.80 -2.07 -11.03
C HIS A 21 -0.88 -1.09 -10.27
N THR A 22 -0.84 0.16 -10.72
CA THR A 22 0.00 1.21 -10.15
C THR A 22 -0.24 1.36 -8.64
N PRO A 23 0.82 1.35 -7.81
CA PRO A 23 0.73 1.63 -6.38
C PRO A 23 0.10 3.01 -6.10
N ALA A 24 -0.86 3.08 -5.18
CA ALA A 24 -1.52 4.30 -4.74
C ALA A 24 -0.83 4.99 -3.55
N THR A 25 0.03 4.26 -2.83
CA THR A 25 0.79 4.78 -1.68
C THR A 25 2.26 4.40 -1.77
N LYS A 26 3.13 5.11 -1.03
CA LYS A 26 4.56 4.76 -0.92
C LYS A 26 4.78 3.38 -0.35
N GLU A 27 3.91 2.95 0.56
CA GLU A 27 3.95 1.63 1.15
C GLU A 27 3.64 0.53 0.12
N GLU A 28 2.57 0.68 -0.65
CA GLU A 28 2.28 -0.21 -1.78
C GLU A 28 3.43 -0.21 -2.80
N TYR A 29 4.08 0.94 -3.02
CA TYR A 29 5.22 1.04 -3.92
C TYR A 29 6.43 0.24 -3.42
N TYR A 30 6.70 0.29 -2.12
CA TYR A 30 7.73 -0.53 -1.47
C TYR A 30 7.44 -2.03 -1.67
N TYR A 31 6.19 -2.46 -1.41
CA TYR A 31 5.77 -3.85 -1.66
C TYR A 31 5.90 -4.25 -3.12
N ARG A 32 5.51 -3.35 -4.03
CA ARG A 32 5.62 -3.60 -5.46
C ARG A 32 7.07 -3.72 -5.92
N CYS A 33 8.01 -2.99 -5.30
CA CYS A 33 9.44 -3.15 -5.55
C CYS A 33 9.94 -4.54 -5.13
N LEU A 34 9.55 -5.01 -3.94
CA LEU A 34 9.90 -6.36 -3.47
C LEU A 34 9.30 -7.45 -4.37
N PHE A 35 8.02 -7.32 -4.72
CA PHE A 35 7.38 -8.23 -5.66
C PHE A 35 8.12 -8.29 -6.99
N ALA A 36 8.44 -7.12 -7.58
CA ALA A 36 9.13 -7.04 -8.86
C ALA A 36 10.57 -7.59 -8.82
N SER A 37 11.27 -7.54 -7.66
CA SER A 37 12.60 -8.16 -7.53
C SER A 37 12.55 -9.68 -7.53
N HIS A 38 11.46 -10.28 -7.04
CA HIS A 38 11.27 -11.74 -7.02
C HIS A 38 10.56 -12.27 -8.27
N PHE A 39 9.64 -11.48 -8.83
CA PHE A 39 8.78 -11.85 -9.96
C PHE A 39 8.83 -10.76 -11.06
N PRO A 40 9.93 -10.66 -11.82
CA PRO A 40 10.16 -9.60 -12.80
C PRO A 40 9.40 -9.83 -14.12
N SER A 41 8.09 -10.05 -14.05
CA SER A 41 7.23 -10.34 -15.22
C SER A 41 5.94 -9.56 -15.17
N GLU A 42 5.53 -9.01 -16.32
CA GLU A 42 4.23 -8.37 -16.47
C GLU A 42 3.08 -9.36 -16.24
N SER A 43 3.23 -10.62 -16.65
CA SER A 43 2.23 -11.66 -16.40
C SER A 43 2.06 -11.89 -14.90
N ALA A 44 3.15 -11.94 -14.15
CA ALA A 44 3.09 -12.09 -12.69
C ALA A 44 2.38 -10.88 -12.04
N ALA A 45 2.67 -9.66 -12.52
CA ALA A 45 1.99 -8.46 -12.03
C ALA A 45 0.47 -8.48 -12.28
N ARG A 46 0.00 -9.06 -13.39
CA ARG A 46 -1.45 -9.20 -13.69
C ARG A 46 -2.16 -10.24 -12.84
N CYS A 47 -1.43 -11.18 -12.22
CA CYS A 47 -2.00 -12.18 -11.34
C CYS A 47 -2.36 -11.64 -9.95
N VAL A 48 -1.82 -10.48 -9.57
CA VAL A 48 -2.06 -9.86 -8.27
C VAL A 48 -2.89 -8.59 -8.48
N PRO A 49 -4.23 -8.64 -8.30
CA PRO A 49 -5.06 -7.45 -8.42
C PRO A 49 -4.69 -6.44 -7.32
N ARG A 50 -4.70 -5.15 -7.65
CA ARG A 50 -4.67 -4.08 -6.64
C ARG A 50 -6.08 -3.70 -6.27
N GLU A 51 -6.37 -3.81 -4.98
CA GLU A 51 -7.60 -3.36 -4.34
C GLU A 51 -7.22 -2.58 -3.09
N ASP A 52 -8.07 -1.65 -2.68
CA ASP A 52 -7.87 -0.97 -1.40
C ASP A 52 -8.17 -1.97 -0.28
N SER A 53 -7.29 -2.08 0.70
CA SER A 53 -7.41 -3.07 1.78
C SER A 53 -6.79 -2.57 3.08
N VAL A 54 -7.17 -3.23 4.19
CA VAL A 54 -6.46 -3.13 5.46
C VAL A 54 -6.07 -4.55 5.87
N ALA A 55 -4.76 -4.81 5.94
CA ALA A 55 -4.21 -6.13 6.24
C ALA A 55 -4.79 -7.24 5.33
N CYS A 56 -5.29 -8.33 5.91
CA CYS A 56 -5.83 -9.49 5.18
C CYS A 56 -7.28 -9.31 4.68
N SER A 57 -7.81 -8.09 4.71
CA SER A 57 -9.18 -7.82 4.31
C SER A 57 -9.33 -7.65 2.79
N THR A 58 -10.55 -7.77 2.31
CA THR A 58 -10.93 -7.28 0.97
C THR A 58 -11.44 -5.84 1.08
N ALA A 59 -11.66 -5.18 -0.06
CA ALA A 59 -12.28 -3.86 -0.11
C ALA A 59 -13.64 -3.81 0.60
N ILE A 60 -14.37 -4.94 0.69
CA ILE A 60 -15.65 -5.06 1.41
C ILE A 60 -15.53 -4.67 2.88
N ALA A 61 -14.39 -4.97 3.53
CA ALA A 61 -14.20 -4.60 4.93
C ALA A 61 -14.18 -3.09 5.14
N LEU A 62 -13.74 -2.31 4.14
CA LEU A 62 -13.77 -0.85 4.18
C LEU A 62 -15.20 -0.29 4.09
N GLU A 63 -16.16 -1.10 3.64
CA GLU A 63 -17.58 -0.72 3.57
C GLU A 63 -18.31 -0.91 4.89
N TRP A 64 -17.78 -1.75 5.79
CA TRP A 64 -18.42 -2.08 7.06
C TRP A 64 -18.28 -0.99 8.13
N ASP A 65 -17.24 -0.15 8.03
CA ASP A 65 -17.00 0.95 8.95
C ASP A 65 -16.55 2.21 8.19
N LEU A 66 -17.22 3.33 8.45
CA LEU A 66 -16.88 4.64 7.90
C LEU A 66 -15.47 5.10 8.29
N ALA A 67 -14.96 4.68 9.44
CA ALA A 67 -13.59 4.95 9.88
C ALA A 67 -12.58 4.24 8.97
N PHE A 68 -12.83 2.98 8.60
CA PHE A 68 -11.94 2.23 7.70
C PHE A 68 -12.02 2.69 6.25
N ARG A 69 -13.17 3.18 5.80
CA ARG A 69 -13.34 3.70 4.43
C ARG A 69 -12.34 4.78 4.03
N LYS A 70 -11.79 5.53 4.99
CA LYS A 70 -10.81 6.60 4.76
C LYS A 70 -9.36 6.18 5.03
N MET A 71 -9.12 4.93 5.40
CA MET A 71 -7.80 4.42 5.76
C MET A 71 -7.35 3.35 4.76
N ASN A 72 -6.60 3.77 3.74
CA ASN A 72 -5.84 2.84 2.89
C ASN A 72 -4.46 2.58 3.52
N GLU A 73 -4.44 1.69 4.52
CA GLU A 73 -3.22 1.25 5.20
C GLU A 73 -3.08 -0.27 5.01
N PRO A 74 -2.43 -0.71 3.91
CA PRO A 74 -2.48 -2.09 3.44
C PRO A 74 -1.89 -3.09 4.45
N SER A 75 -1.00 -2.68 5.34
CA SER A 75 -0.46 -3.57 6.38
C SER A 75 -1.33 -3.66 7.63
N GLY A 76 -2.17 -2.67 7.89
CA GLY A 76 -2.94 -2.50 9.12
C GLY A 76 -2.11 -2.23 10.39
N ARG A 77 -0.77 -2.17 10.32
CA ARG A 77 0.11 -1.98 11.49
C ARG A 77 0.04 -0.58 12.09
N ALA A 78 -0.43 0.41 11.32
CA ALA A 78 -0.37 1.83 11.65
C ALA A 78 -1.75 2.49 11.72
N VAL A 79 -2.80 1.71 11.99
CA VAL A 79 -4.17 2.21 12.10
C VAL A 79 -4.30 3.14 13.31
N ALA A 80 -4.63 4.41 13.03
CA ALA A 80 -4.82 5.45 14.05
C ALA A 80 -5.90 5.06 15.06
N GLY A 81 -5.58 5.21 16.35
CA GLY A 81 -6.50 4.84 17.44
C GLY A 81 -6.49 3.35 17.82
N VAL A 82 -5.80 2.49 17.06
CA VAL A 82 -5.69 1.04 17.36
C VAL A 82 -4.28 0.68 17.82
N HIS A 83 -3.25 1.21 17.16
CA HIS A 83 -1.85 0.86 17.42
C HIS A 83 -1.02 2.06 17.90
N ASP A 84 -0.08 1.81 18.82
CA ASP A 84 0.82 2.82 19.37
C ASP A 84 1.66 3.51 18.27
N ASP A 85 2.08 2.73 17.27
CA ASP A 85 2.86 3.21 16.12
C ASP A 85 2.15 4.31 15.30
N ALA A 86 0.81 4.40 15.39
CA ALA A 86 0.06 5.44 14.70
C ALA A 86 0.23 6.83 15.34
N TYR A 87 0.61 6.90 16.63
CA TYR A 87 0.80 8.17 17.33
C TYR A 87 2.18 8.79 17.08
N ALA A 88 3.16 7.99 16.62
CA ALA A 88 4.50 8.48 16.28
C ALA A 88 4.55 9.38 15.03
N GLN A 89 3.46 9.47 14.26
CA GLN A 89 3.36 10.35 13.07
C GLN A 89 2.94 11.80 13.40
N ASN A 90 2.57 12.09 14.64
CA ASN A 90 2.10 13.41 15.10
C ASN A 90 3.06 14.10 16.09
N ALA A 91 4.31 13.64 16.20
CA ALA A 91 5.33 14.20 17.09
C ALA A 91 6.46 14.89 16.31
#